data_AF-A0A842LS66-F1
#
_entry.id   AF-A0A842LS66-F1
#
_cell.length_a   1.000
_cell.length_b   1.000
_cell.length_c   1.000
_cell.angle_alpha   90.00
_cell.angle_beta   90.00
_cell.angle_gamma   90.00
#
_symmetry.space_group_name_H-M   'P 1'
#
loop_
_entity.id
_entity.type
_entity.pdbx_description
1 polymer ?
#
loop_
_entity_poly.entity_id
_entity_poly.type
_entity_poly.pdbx_seq_one_letter_code
_entity_poly.pdbx_strand_id
1 'polypeptide(L)'
;MFGGSCLPKDTKALVALAKHLNLKPKILKATLETNEEQPIIAISLAEKHPGSLKGKKIGILGLSFKPKYRQHKGSKIYNHHKRAAE
;
A
#
# COMPACT_ATOMS: atom_id res chain seq x y z
N MET A 1 -3.72 2.18 5.26
CA MET A 1 -2.42 2.00 4.55
C MET A 1 -1.54 3.22 4.79
N PHE A 2 -0.22 3.02 4.86
CA PHE A 2 0.79 4.07 4.89
C PHE A 2 1.74 3.96 3.69
N GLY A 3 2.19 5.12 3.22
CA GLY A 3 3.11 5.27 2.10
C GLY A 3 4.28 6.19 2.46
N GLY A 4 4.89 6.82 1.44
CA GLY A 4 6.09 7.64 1.61
C GLY A 4 7.36 6.81 1.84
N SER A 5 8.50 7.49 2.02
CA SER A 5 9.82 6.83 2.07
C SER A 5 10.22 6.34 3.46
N CYS A 6 9.85 7.04 4.53
CA CYS A 6 10.39 6.77 5.88
C CYS A 6 9.77 5.53 6.54
N LEU A 7 8.46 5.56 6.82
CA LEU A 7 7.81 4.51 7.62
C LEU A 7 7.92 3.09 7.02
N PRO A 8 7.75 2.87 5.69
CA PRO A 8 8.00 1.55 5.11
C PRO A 8 9.46 1.12 5.16
N LYS A 9 10.40 2.05 4.99
CA LYS A 9 11.84 1.77 5.01
C LYS A 9 12.30 1.40 6.41
N ASP A 10 11.93 2.20 7.40
CA ASP A 10 12.37 2.04 8.78
C ASP A 10 11.76 0.77 9.39
N THR A 11 10.49 0.48 9.09
CA THR A 11 9.84 -0.76 9.56
C THR A 11 10.51 -2.01 8.97
N LYS A 12 10.89 -1.99 7.68
CA LYS A 12 11.63 -3.08 7.04
C LYS A 12 13.04 -3.24 7.64
N ALA A 13 13.72 -2.13 7.93
CA ALA A 13 15.03 -2.14 8.59
C ALA A 13 14.95 -2.75 10.00
N LEU A 14 13.93 -2.41 10.78
CA LEU A 14 13.70 -3.01 12.10
C LEU A 14 13.42 -4.52 12.02
N VAL A 15 12.64 -4.97 11.03
CA VAL A 15 12.42 -6.41 10.79
C VAL A 15 13.72 -7.12 10.42
N ALA A 16 14.56 -6.49 9.59
CA ALA A 16 15.87 -7.04 9.23
C ALA A 16 16.78 -7.15 10.46
N LEU A 17 16.89 -6.09 11.26
CA LEU A 17 17.67 -6.08 12.49
C LEU A 17 17.22 -7.17 13.46
N ALA A 18 15.91 -7.30 13.69
CA ALA A 18 15.38 -8.35 14.56
C ALA A 18 15.74 -9.76 14.06
N LYS A 19 15.71 -10.01 12.75
CA LYS A 19 16.17 -11.28 12.17
C LYS A 19 17.67 -11.52 12.41
N HIS A 20 18.51 -10.49 12.27
CA HIS A 20 19.95 -10.61 12.57
C HIS A 20 20.22 -10.97 14.04
N LEU A 21 19.35 -10.53 14.95
CA LEU A 21 19.39 -10.87 16.37
C LEU A 21 18.67 -12.20 16.71
N ASN A 22 18.30 -13.00 15.71
CA ASN A 22 17.51 -14.23 15.87
C ASN A 22 16.14 -14.04 16.58
N LEU A 23 15.61 -12.82 16.56
CA LEU A 23 14.28 -12.50 17.08
C LEU A 23 13.21 -12.65 16.00
N LYS A 24 11.99 -12.96 16.45
CA LYS A 24 10.81 -13.07 15.57
C LYS A 24 9.90 -11.84 15.77
N PRO A 25 10.03 -10.78 14.95
CA PRO A 25 9.26 -9.54 15.10
C PRO A 25 7.84 -9.69 14.53
N LYS A 26 6.98 -10.47 15.21
CA LYS A 26 5.64 -10.83 14.72
C LYS A 26 4.78 -9.60 14.39
N ILE A 27 4.77 -8.60 15.27
CA ILE A 27 3.96 -7.38 15.10
C ILE A 27 4.41 -6.56 13.89
N LEU A 28 5.73 -6.36 13.71
CA LEU A 28 6.26 -5.58 12.59
C LEU A 28 6.02 -6.28 11.25
N LYS A 29 6.12 -7.62 11.22
CA LYS A 29 5.76 -8.40 10.03
C LYS A 29 4.28 -8.26 9.68
N ALA A 30 3.39 -8.51 10.64
CA ALA A 30 1.96 -8.34 10.46
C ALA A 30 1.61 -6.92 9.99
N THR A 31 2.26 -5.90 10.57
CA THR A 31 2.07 -4.50 10.16
C THR A 31 2.42 -4.28 8.68
N LEU A 32 3.55 -4.83 8.22
CA LEU A 32 3.95 -4.74 6.82
C LEU A 32 3.00 -5.50 5.90
N GLU A 33 2.63 -6.73 6.27
CA GLU A 33 1.71 -7.60 5.52
C GLU A 33 0.34 -6.92 5.36
N THR A 34 -0.29 -6.51 6.46
CA THR A 34 -1.54 -5.75 6.43
C THR A 34 -1.40 -4.49 5.58
N ASN A 35 -0.26 -3.78 5.64
CA ASN A 35 -0.08 -2.58 4.82
C ASN A 35 0.04 -2.87 3.30
N GLU A 36 0.47 -4.07 2.89
CA GLU A 36 0.47 -4.50 1.50
C GLU A 36 -0.91 -4.99 1.02
N GLU A 37 -1.74 -5.52 1.92
CA GLU A 37 -3.09 -6.02 1.59
C GLU A 37 -4.11 -4.89 1.40
N GLN A 38 -3.99 -3.78 2.15
CA GLN A 38 -4.97 -2.71 2.16
C GLN A 38 -5.32 -2.09 0.79
N PRO A 39 -4.37 -1.85 -0.14
CA PRO A 39 -4.70 -1.43 -1.50
C PRO A 39 -5.53 -2.43 -2.29
N ILE A 40 -5.34 -3.73 -2.06
CA ILE A 40 -6.10 -4.81 -2.72
C ILE A 40 -7.55 -4.76 -2.25
N ILE A 41 -7.76 -4.63 -0.93
CA ILE A 41 -9.10 -4.49 -0.34
C ILE A 41 -9.83 -3.27 -0.95
N ALA A 42 -9.14 -2.15 -1.13
CA ALA A 42 -9.73 -0.95 -1.75
C ALA A 42 -10.19 -1.21 -3.19
N ILE A 43 -9.41 -1.96 -3.98
CA ILE A 43 -9.79 -2.35 -5.36
C ILE A 43 -10.98 -3.31 -5.33
N SER A 44 -10.95 -4.34 -4.49
CA SER A 44 -12.06 -5.30 -4.36
C SER A 44 -13.37 -4.62 -3.95
N LEU A 45 -13.29 -3.60 -3.09
CA LEU A 45 -14.45 -2.77 -2.73
C LEU A 45 -14.96 -1.94 -3.91
N ALA A 46 -14.06 -1.39 -4.73
CA ALA A 46 -14.43 -0.67 -5.94
C ALA A 46 -15.07 -1.57 -7.00
N GLU A 47 -14.68 -2.86 -7.06
CA GLU A 47 -15.26 -3.88 -7.94
C GLU A 47 -16.63 -4.40 -7.46
N LYS A 48 -16.98 -4.21 -6.19
CA LYS A 48 -18.16 -4.83 -5.57
C LYS A 48 -19.49 -4.51 -6.28
N HIS A 49 -19.65 -3.30 -6.80
CA HIS A 49 -20.89 -2.86 -7.47
C HIS A 49 -20.80 -2.94 -9.00
N PRO A 50 -19.76 -2.40 -9.66
CA PRO A 50 -19.69 -2.43 -11.12
C PRO A 50 -19.17 -3.77 -11.68
N GLY A 51 -18.74 -4.72 -10.84
CA GLY A 51 -17.98 -5.88 -11.28
C GLY A 51 -16.56 -5.47 -11.68
N SER A 52 -16.00 -6.11 -12.72
CA SER A 52 -14.66 -5.79 -13.21
C SER A 52 -14.51 -4.30 -13.56
N LEU A 53 -13.37 -3.72 -13.17
CA LEU A 53 -12.96 -2.36 -13.56
C LEU A 53 -12.25 -2.32 -14.92
N LYS A 54 -11.99 -3.48 -15.54
CA LYS A 54 -11.27 -3.57 -16.81
C LYS A 54 -12.00 -2.81 -17.92
N GLY A 55 -11.26 -1.96 -18.63
CA GLY A 55 -11.81 -1.11 -19.70
C GLY A 55 -12.71 0.03 -19.22
N LYS A 56 -12.88 0.25 -17.91
CA LYS A 56 -13.66 1.36 -17.36
C LYS A 56 -12.77 2.55 -17.04
N LYS A 57 -13.33 3.76 -17.19
CA LYS A 57 -12.65 4.99 -16.77
C LYS A 57 -12.81 5.18 -15.27
N ILE A 58 -11.71 5.02 -14.52
CA ILE A 58 -11.70 5.14 -13.06
C ILE A 58 -11.00 6.44 -12.66
N GLY A 59 -11.63 7.20 -11.77
CA GLY A 59 -11.03 8.39 -11.16
C GLY A 59 -10.24 8.03 -9.90
N ILE A 60 -9.00 8.51 -9.79
CA ILE A 60 -8.22 8.43 -8.54
C ILE A 60 -8.19 9.82 -7.91
N LEU A 61 -8.91 10.01 -6.81
CA LEU A 61 -8.89 11.26 -6.05
C LEU A 61 -7.83 11.19 -4.95
N GLY A 62 -6.70 11.89 -5.16
CA GLY A 62 -5.60 11.97 -4.22
C GLY A 62 -4.45 11.01 -4.54
N LEU A 63 -3.37 11.57 -5.09
CA LEU A 63 -2.15 10.83 -5.46
C LEU A 63 -1.02 10.93 -4.44
N SER A 64 -1.17 11.78 -3.42
CA SER A 64 -0.17 11.93 -2.37
C SER A 64 -0.45 10.99 -1.21
N PHE A 65 0.59 10.52 -0.52
CA PHE A 65 0.43 9.57 0.59
C PHE A 65 -0.22 10.19 1.85
N LYS A 66 -0.30 11.53 1.93
CA LYS A 66 -0.93 12.31 3.00
C LYS A 66 -1.42 13.67 2.45
N PRO A 67 -2.48 14.29 3.01
CA PRO A 67 -2.90 15.64 2.62
C PRO A 67 -1.78 16.68 2.75
N LYS A 68 -1.86 17.76 1.95
CA LYS A 68 -0.95 18.92 1.94
C LYS A 68 0.51 18.63 1.57
N TYR A 69 0.85 17.40 1.20
CA TYR A 69 2.17 17.05 0.66
C TYR A 69 2.11 16.95 -0.86
N ARG A 70 3.16 17.44 -1.55
CA ARG A 70 3.32 17.31 -3.02
C ARG A 70 3.97 15.99 -3.46
N GLN A 71 4.33 15.12 -2.52
CA GLN A 71 5.03 13.87 -2.83
C GLN A 71 4.05 12.76 -3.22
N HIS A 72 4.06 12.42 -4.51
CA HIS A 72 3.35 11.29 -5.11
C HIS A 72 4.13 9.97 -4.98
N LYS A 73 5.46 10.03 -4.81
CA LYS A 73 6.30 8.84 -4.61
C LYS A 73 5.87 8.11 -3.32
N GLY A 74 5.53 6.83 -3.45
CA GLY A 74 5.05 6.00 -2.34
C GLY A 74 3.52 5.96 -2.18
N SER A 75 2.75 6.53 -3.11
CA SER A 75 1.29 6.32 -3.16
C SER A 75 0.95 4.90 -3.59
N LYS A 76 0.38 4.13 -2.67
CA LYS A 76 0.06 2.72 -2.94
C LYS A 76 -1.13 2.55 -3.88
N ILE A 77 -2.11 3.45 -3.83
CA ILE A 77 -3.32 3.32 -4.63
C ILE A 77 -3.05 3.50 -6.13
N TYR A 78 -2.12 4.41 -6.47
CA TYR A 78 -1.68 4.62 -7.85
C TYR A 78 -1.04 3.37 -8.46
N ASN A 79 -0.10 2.76 -7.73
CA ASN A 79 0.61 1.56 -8.21
C ASN A 79 -0.32 0.36 -8.38
N HIS A 80 -1.29 0.19 -7.49
CA HIS A 80 -2.22 -0.95 -7.54
C HIS A 80 -3.34 -0.74 -8.57
N HIS A 81 -3.80 0.50 -8.77
CA HIS A 81 -4.76 0.81 -9.83
C HIS A 81 -4.23 0.41 -11.22
N LYS A 82 -2.95 0.69 -11.51
CA LYS A 82 -2.36 0.33 -12.80
C LYS A 82 -2.47 -1.18 -13.09
N ARG A 83 -2.32 -2.01 -12.05
CA ARG A 83 -2.47 -3.47 -12.15
C ARG A 83 -3.93 -3.93 -12.30
N ALA A 84 -4.89 -3.22 -11.71
CA ALA A 84 -6.31 -3.57 -11.80
C ALA A 84 -6.97 -3.11 -13.11
N ALA A 85 -6.35 -2.16 -13.82
CA ALA A 85 -6.82 -1.66 -15.11
C ALA A 85 -6.29 -2.47 -16.30
N GLU A 86 -5.21 -3.25 -16.13
CA GLU A 86 -4.66 -4.22 -17.09
C GLU A 86 -5.51 -5.50 -17.15
#